data_AF-A0A1I3UQ86-F1
#
_entry.id   AF-A0A1I3UQ86-F1
#
_cell.length_a   1.000
_cell.length_b   1.000
_cell.length_c   1.000
_cell.angle_alpha   90.00
_cell.angle_beta   90.00
_cell.angle_gamma   90.00
#
_symmetry.space_group_name_H-M   'P 1'
#
loop_
_entity.id
_entity.type
_entity.pdbx_description
1 polymer ?
#
loop_
_entity_poly.entity_id
_entity_poly.type
_entity_poly.pdbx_seq_one_letter_code
_entity_poly.pdbx_strand_id
1 'polypeptide(L)'
;MSGDHSDDPHVERLLQSAALLAAHLDVKLENEYPEFTEPLLEVLYPEYLRPIPSCSIAFFQGDSVFDELTQPITVERGTQLLAQTGNCRFQTVYDVTLSPLRIAKARYAATVLAPADVLLPMDTNGILSITFAAGSDAAFPDMSVPRNLRIYLDGQPEVVAALTDALFLNVASAFVEADHHGRWKPLSRVPVRPVGIDEDPIIPNGSPTAFSLLTEYLTFPGKFNFIDVDFSMIARKAEPSRQLTLHLAIRDTRGAAFSPALNEIGEANFKLHCTPIVNLFRQKAVPIKIDGRSTPYPVLPRTRNQSAVEVYAIDKVHAVGGALNEAVILPYYELTHSSAPRLHIPHWIMSQSESSIDQGEGYEAGLSIVRSDGNPTIPDTDQLTLDVICTDRNLPSAMPFGASSGDLLNETGSLPCKISLLSRPTERVRLPRRDGSLWRLIEFLTPHPLQLSDTGLDELKRLFRQFTTGSSARAVYFDGLIALTQRASARWVPMKPSPRFVRGIELILTVDEQMFVSNSLGIFIAVMDRFFARYAPANSFVQLVVVAKDTKHEIQRCPLRQGTTALL
;
A
#
# COMPACT_ATOMS: atom_id res chain seq x y z
N MET A 1 -15.28 -45.58 15.03
CA MET A 1 -15.35 -46.97 14.53
C MET A 1 -13.92 -47.40 14.25
N SER A 2 -13.36 -48.23 15.13
CA SER A 2 -12.04 -48.84 14.98
C SER A 2 -12.22 -50.14 14.19
N GLY A 3 -11.69 -50.23 12.98
CA GLY A 3 -11.85 -51.43 12.15
C GLY A 3 -10.78 -51.48 11.06
N ASP A 4 -10.20 -52.67 10.92
CA ASP A 4 -9.23 -53.15 9.93
C ASP A 4 -7.79 -52.62 10.02
N HIS A 5 -7.02 -53.25 10.90
CA HIS A 5 -5.59 -53.45 10.66
C HIS A 5 -5.42 -54.81 9.99
N SER A 6 -4.70 -54.84 8.87
CA SER A 6 -4.30 -56.06 8.20
C SER A 6 -3.18 -56.73 9.00
N ASP A 7 -3.29 -58.02 9.31
CA ASP A 7 -2.24 -58.76 10.03
C ASP A 7 -0.92 -58.88 9.22
N ASP A 8 -0.95 -58.57 7.93
CA ASP A 8 0.22 -58.51 7.05
C ASP A 8 0.74 -57.05 6.89
N PRO A 9 1.93 -56.72 7.42
CA PRO A 9 2.55 -55.40 7.29
C PRO A 9 2.82 -54.97 5.85
N HIS A 10 2.98 -55.92 4.92
CA HIS A 10 3.17 -55.61 3.50
C HIS A 10 1.89 -55.15 2.83
N VAL A 11 0.74 -55.76 3.18
CA VAL A 11 -0.57 -55.34 2.70
C VAL A 11 -0.93 -53.97 3.27
N GLU A 12 -0.64 -53.74 4.56
CA GLU A 12 -0.87 -52.44 5.19
C GLU A 12 -0.03 -51.34 4.53
N ARG A 13 1.27 -51.59 4.28
CA ARG A 13 2.12 -50.65 3.53
C ARG A 13 1.66 -50.40 2.11
N LEU A 14 1.12 -51.41 1.43
CA LEU A 14 0.60 -51.27 0.07
C LEU A 14 -0.67 -50.41 0.07
N LEU A 15 -1.58 -50.62 1.02
CA LEU A 15 -2.78 -49.81 1.19
C LEU A 15 -2.43 -48.36 1.57
N GLN A 16 -1.47 -48.15 2.47
CA GLN A 16 -0.96 -46.81 2.82
C GLN A 16 -0.33 -46.12 1.60
N SER A 17 0.46 -46.84 0.80
CA SER A 17 1.07 -46.30 -0.41
C SER A 17 0.02 -45.94 -1.47
N ALA A 18 -0.99 -46.79 -1.67
CA ALA A 18 -2.09 -46.53 -2.58
C ALA A 18 -2.93 -45.33 -2.14
N ALA A 19 -3.23 -45.23 -0.84
CA ALA A 19 -3.95 -44.09 -0.28
C ALA A 19 -3.15 -42.78 -0.43
N LEU A 20 -1.83 -42.82 -0.18
CA LEU A 20 -0.96 -41.66 -0.36
C LEU A 20 -0.87 -41.21 -1.82
N LEU A 21 -0.77 -42.15 -2.78
CA LEU A 21 -0.75 -41.84 -4.21
C LEU A 21 -2.09 -41.27 -4.69
N ALA A 22 -3.21 -41.83 -4.22
CA ALA A 22 -4.54 -41.31 -4.52
C ALA A 22 -4.70 -39.89 -3.97
N ALA A 23 -4.35 -39.67 -2.69
CA ALA A 23 -4.39 -38.35 -2.08
C ALA A 23 -3.50 -37.33 -2.81
N HIS A 24 -2.29 -37.71 -3.24
CA HIS A 24 -1.44 -36.83 -4.05
C HIS A 24 -2.06 -36.49 -5.41
N LEU A 25 -2.73 -37.46 -6.04
CA LEU A 25 -3.40 -37.25 -7.32
C LEU A 25 -4.62 -36.35 -7.16
N ASP A 26 -5.41 -36.56 -6.12
CA ASP A 26 -6.57 -35.72 -5.76
C ASP A 26 -6.11 -34.29 -5.45
N VAL A 27 -5.08 -34.10 -4.61
CA VAL A 27 -4.48 -32.79 -4.34
C VAL A 27 -3.98 -32.12 -5.63
N LYS A 28 -3.40 -32.88 -6.56
CA LYS A 28 -2.94 -32.33 -7.84
C LYS A 28 -4.10 -31.91 -8.74
N LEU A 29 -5.19 -32.66 -8.77
CA LEU A 29 -6.40 -32.33 -9.53
C LEU A 29 -7.16 -31.15 -8.92
N GLU A 30 -7.27 -31.08 -7.59
CA GLU A 30 -7.98 -30.02 -6.86
C GLU A 30 -7.26 -28.67 -6.91
N ASN A 31 -5.93 -28.64 -7.06
CA ASN A 31 -5.17 -27.38 -7.08
C ASN A 31 -5.30 -26.55 -8.37
N GLU A 32 -6.23 -26.88 -9.28
CA GLU A 32 -6.58 -26.08 -10.47
C GLU A 32 -5.39 -25.64 -11.36
N TYR A 33 -4.40 -26.52 -11.58
CA TYR A 33 -3.24 -26.31 -12.45
C TYR A 33 -2.37 -25.06 -12.12
N PRO A 34 -1.69 -25.04 -10.94
CA PRO A 34 -0.74 -23.97 -10.59
C PRO A 34 0.38 -23.81 -11.61
N GLU A 35 0.73 -24.88 -12.34
CA GLU A 35 1.74 -24.89 -13.39
C GLU A 35 1.38 -23.96 -14.57
N PHE A 36 0.12 -23.55 -14.70
CA PHE A 36 -0.31 -22.55 -15.67
C PHE A 36 -0.56 -21.18 -15.03
N THR A 37 -1.28 -21.13 -13.90
CA THR A 37 -1.71 -19.86 -13.30
C THR A 37 -0.57 -19.07 -12.67
N GLU A 38 0.41 -19.72 -12.02
CA GLU A 38 1.54 -19.02 -11.43
C GLU A 38 2.43 -18.36 -12.50
N PRO A 39 2.88 -19.05 -13.57
CA PRO A 39 3.65 -18.39 -14.63
C PRO A 39 2.90 -17.26 -15.32
N LEU A 40 1.57 -17.39 -15.50
CA LEU A 40 0.74 -16.32 -16.06
C LEU A 40 0.73 -15.09 -15.14
N LEU A 41 0.56 -15.29 -13.83
CA LEU A 41 0.58 -14.20 -12.85
C LEU A 41 1.96 -13.58 -12.66
N GLU A 42 3.06 -14.32 -12.84
CA GLU A 42 4.41 -13.75 -12.83
C GLU A 42 4.58 -12.69 -13.94
N VAL A 43 3.82 -12.80 -15.03
CA VAL A 43 3.76 -11.78 -16.10
C VAL A 43 2.75 -10.68 -15.79
N LEU A 44 1.54 -11.03 -15.34
CA LEU A 44 0.43 -10.09 -15.21
C LEU A 44 0.46 -9.27 -13.90
N TYR A 45 0.79 -9.91 -12.78
CA TYR A 45 0.78 -9.32 -11.45
C TYR A 45 1.70 -10.10 -10.48
N PRO A 46 3.04 -10.04 -10.68
CA PRO A 46 4.01 -10.84 -9.91
C PRO A 46 3.99 -10.52 -8.41
N GLU A 47 3.56 -9.32 -8.02
CA GLU A 47 3.48 -8.91 -6.62
C GLU A 47 2.54 -9.80 -5.80
N TYR A 48 1.52 -10.41 -6.42
CA TYR A 48 0.61 -11.33 -5.73
C TYR A 48 1.30 -12.63 -5.30
N LEU A 49 2.27 -13.10 -6.09
CA LEU A 49 3.01 -14.32 -5.81
C LEU A 49 4.09 -14.08 -4.74
N ARG A 50 4.43 -12.83 -4.44
CA ARG A 50 5.48 -12.50 -3.46
C ARG A 50 4.89 -12.34 -2.06
N PRO A 51 5.65 -12.61 -0.98
CA PRO A 51 5.19 -12.31 0.36
C PRO A 51 5.06 -10.79 0.53
N ILE A 52 3.99 -10.32 1.16
CA ILE A 52 3.89 -8.94 1.60
C ILE A 52 4.89 -8.75 2.75
N PRO A 53 5.92 -7.90 2.56
CA PRO A 53 6.94 -7.67 3.57
C PRO A 53 6.38 -6.97 4.80
N SER A 54 7.04 -7.15 5.94
CA SER A 54 6.71 -6.43 7.17
C SER A 54 6.79 -4.91 6.94
N CYS A 55 5.75 -4.19 7.37
CA CYS A 55 5.67 -2.73 7.29
C CYS A 55 5.42 -2.12 8.67
N SER A 56 5.83 -0.88 8.86
CA SER A 56 5.52 -0.07 10.06
C SER A 56 5.51 1.42 9.68
N ILE A 57 5.31 2.29 10.66
CA ILE A 57 5.43 3.75 10.52
C ILE A 57 6.61 4.23 11.37
N ALA A 58 7.61 4.81 10.71
CA ALA A 58 8.71 5.49 11.39
C ALA A 58 8.35 6.95 11.68
N PHE A 59 8.73 7.42 12.85
CA PHE A 59 8.59 8.79 13.32
C PHE A 59 9.97 9.37 13.66
N PHE A 60 10.35 10.41 12.92
CA PHE A 60 11.58 11.17 13.12
C PHE A 60 11.34 12.25 14.17
N GLN A 61 11.98 12.10 15.33
CA GLN A 61 11.89 12.97 16.49
C GLN A 61 13.19 13.75 16.63
N GLY A 62 13.08 15.06 16.66
CA GLY A 62 14.26 15.91 16.75
C GLY A 62 13.91 17.34 17.11
N ASP A 63 12.90 17.58 17.95
CA ASP A 63 12.33 18.91 18.17
C ASP A 63 13.39 20.01 18.34
N SER A 64 14.38 19.83 19.23
CA SER A 64 15.47 20.81 19.40
C SER A 64 16.38 20.97 18.17
N VAL A 65 16.64 19.88 17.44
CA VAL A 65 17.47 19.87 16.22
C VAL A 65 16.71 20.48 15.03
N PHE A 66 15.41 20.25 14.97
CA PHE A 66 14.53 20.73 13.90
C PHE A 66 14.22 22.21 14.09
N ASP A 67 14.09 22.68 15.32
CA ASP A 67 13.87 24.10 15.65
C ASP A 67 15.06 24.99 15.22
N GLU A 68 16.28 24.44 15.19
CA GLU A 68 17.50 25.13 14.71
C GLU A 68 17.61 25.17 13.17
N LEU A 69 16.74 24.47 12.44
CA LEU A 69 16.78 24.44 10.97
C LEU A 69 16.34 25.77 10.38
N THR A 70 17.22 26.38 9.60
CA THR A 70 16.89 27.56 8.78
C THR A 70 16.16 27.20 7.49
N GLN A 71 16.32 25.95 7.01
CA GLN A 71 15.65 25.42 5.82
C GLN A 71 15.20 23.98 6.07
N PRO A 72 14.05 23.55 5.51
CA PRO A 72 13.61 22.17 5.60
C PRO A 72 14.62 21.19 4.96
N ILE A 73 14.81 20.02 5.59
CA ILE A 73 15.66 18.94 5.08
C ILE A 73 14.77 17.79 4.63
N THR A 74 15.03 17.23 3.45
CA THR A 74 14.28 16.08 2.94
C THR A 74 15.07 14.78 3.17
N VAL A 75 14.45 13.81 3.83
CA VAL A 75 14.86 12.40 3.83
C VAL A 75 14.18 11.74 2.65
N GLU A 76 14.96 11.25 1.69
CA GLU A 76 14.42 10.67 0.46
C GLU A 76 13.77 9.30 0.70
N ARG A 77 12.76 8.97 -0.10
CA ARG A 77 12.22 7.62 -0.24
C ARG A 77 13.36 6.63 -0.55
N GLY A 78 13.29 5.45 0.06
CA GLY A 78 14.30 4.40 -0.09
C GLY A 78 15.50 4.54 0.84
N THR A 79 15.53 5.57 1.70
CA THR A 79 16.56 5.72 2.75
C THR A 79 16.51 4.51 3.68
N GLN A 80 17.67 3.87 3.89
CA GLN A 80 17.80 2.68 4.72
C GLN A 80 17.86 3.04 6.21
N LEU A 81 17.09 2.29 7.00
CA LEU A 81 16.99 2.40 8.44
C LEU A 81 17.32 1.04 9.07
N LEU A 82 18.20 1.04 10.06
CA LEU A 82 18.61 -0.16 10.78
C LEU A 82 17.96 -0.19 12.16
N ALA A 83 17.32 -1.31 12.51
CA ALA A 83 16.80 -1.51 13.85
C ALA A 83 17.93 -1.60 14.88
N GLN A 84 17.80 -0.87 16.00
CA GLN A 84 18.77 -0.91 17.09
C GLN A 84 18.83 -2.29 17.77
N THR A 85 17.71 -3.02 17.75
CA THR A 85 17.59 -4.38 18.26
C THR A 85 17.02 -5.28 17.17
N GLY A 86 17.45 -6.54 17.13
CA GLY A 86 16.95 -7.53 16.15
C GLY A 86 17.63 -7.52 14.77
N ASN A 87 18.56 -6.60 14.47
CA ASN A 87 19.31 -6.54 13.20
C ASN A 87 18.44 -6.47 11.93
N CYS A 88 17.19 -6.00 12.03
CA CYS A 88 16.31 -5.83 10.87
C CYS A 88 16.63 -4.56 10.10
N ARG A 89 16.48 -4.59 8.77
CA ARG A 89 16.60 -3.39 7.92
C ARG A 89 15.26 -2.98 7.34
N PHE A 90 15.00 -1.68 7.30
CA PHE A 90 13.84 -1.11 6.67
C PHE A 90 14.25 -0.03 5.70
N GLN A 91 13.36 0.33 4.78
CA GLN A 91 13.53 1.49 3.91
C GLN A 91 12.29 2.38 3.96
N THR A 92 12.49 3.69 3.83
CA THR A 92 11.40 4.68 3.79
C THR A 92 10.56 4.55 2.51
N VAL A 93 9.24 4.69 2.62
CA VAL A 93 8.31 4.59 1.48
C VAL A 93 7.94 5.96 0.92
N TYR A 94 7.90 6.99 1.76
CA TYR A 94 7.69 8.38 1.36
C TYR A 94 8.90 9.25 1.70
N ASP A 95 9.07 10.32 0.93
CA ASP A 95 9.91 11.44 1.30
C ASP A 95 9.42 12.07 2.61
N VAL A 96 10.35 12.43 3.49
CA VAL A 96 10.06 13.10 4.77
C VAL A 96 10.72 14.47 4.77
N THR A 97 9.92 15.52 4.79
CA THR A 97 10.44 16.88 4.96
C THR A 97 10.48 17.24 6.44
N LEU A 98 11.69 17.25 7.01
CA LEU A 98 11.98 17.71 8.37
C LEU A 98 11.96 19.25 8.37
N SER A 99 11.15 19.85 9.25
CA SER A 99 10.95 21.30 9.28
C SER A 99 10.80 21.82 10.71
N PRO A 100 11.11 23.11 10.98
CA PRO A 100 10.91 23.76 12.27
C PRO A 100 9.42 24.07 12.53
N LEU A 101 8.56 23.10 12.30
CA LEU A 101 7.11 23.19 12.48
C LEU A 101 6.66 22.13 13.47
N ARG A 102 5.74 22.50 14.35
CA ARG A 102 5.08 21.58 15.28
C ARG A 102 3.58 21.80 15.30
N ILE A 103 2.84 20.73 15.60
CA ILE A 103 1.42 20.82 15.92
C ILE A 103 1.32 21.23 17.39
N ALA A 104 0.90 22.46 17.66
CA ALA A 104 0.79 22.99 19.02
C ALA A 104 -0.55 22.67 19.68
N LYS A 105 -1.59 22.45 18.88
CA LYS A 105 -2.92 22.07 19.36
C LYS A 105 -3.72 21.48 18.21
N ALA A 106 -4.55 20.48 18.49
CA ALA A 106 -5.64 20.10 17.61
C ALA A 106 -6.88 19.80 18.44
N ARG A 107 -8.06 20.14 17.92
CA ARG A 107 -9.34 19.83 18.58
C ARG A 107 -10.49 19.83 17.59
N TYR A 108 -11.47 19.00 17.86
CA TYR A 108 -12.80 19.11 17.26
C TYR A 108 -13.76 19.79 18.25
N ALA A 109 -14.65 20.64 17.75
CA ALA A 109 -15.72 21.24 18.53
C ALA A 109 -17.06 21.06 17.80
N ALA A 110 -18.00 20.35 18.43
CA ALA A 110 -19.37 20.18 17.94
C ALA A 110 -20.23 21.45 18.08
N THR A 111 -19.78 22.43 18.86
CA THR A 111 -20.41 23.75 18.90
C THR A 111 -19.64 24.71 18.01
N VAL A 112 -20.31 25.18 16.97
CA VAL A 112 -19.78 26.12 16.00
C VAL A 112 -19.69 27.50 16.65
N LEU A 113 -18.52 27.84 17.17
CA LEU A 113 -18.18 29.18 17.67
C LEU A 113 -17.21 29.83 16.68
N ALA A 114 -17.74 30.41 15.62
CA ALA A 114 -16.97 31.24 14.70
C ALA A 114 -17.14 32.73 15.02
N PRO A 115 -16.13 33.56 14.73
CA PRO A 115 -16.24 35.01 14.81
C PRO A 115 -17.43 35.56 14.00
N ALA A 116 -18.01 36.68 14.44
CA ALA A 116 -19.26 37.22 13.89
C ALA A 116 -19.17 37.64 12.40
N ASP A 117 -17.97 37.94 11.92
CA ASP A 117 -17.65 38.32 10.54
C ASP A 117 -17.45 37.11 9.60
N VAL A 118 -17.51 35.89 10.13
CA VAL A 118 -17.28 34.65 9.37
C VAL A 118 -18.60 34.03 8.93
N LEU A 119 -18.78 33.95 7.62
CA LEU A 119 -19.92 33.25 7.02
C LEU A 119 -19.58 31.76 6.86
N LEU A 120 -20.12 30.94 7.75
CA LEU A 120 -20.06 29.49 7.63
C LEU A 120 -21.19 28.95 6.75
N PRO A 121 -20.96 27.84 6.02
CA PRO A 121 -22.03 27.09 5.37
C PRO A 121 -23.14 26.68 6.34
N MET A 122 -24.39 26.78 5.92
CA MET A 122 -25.59 26.56 6.76
C MET A 122 -25.70 25.14 7.35
N ASP A 123 -24.99 24.18 6.75
CA ASP A 123 -24.93 22.77 7.14
C ASP A 123 -23.72 22.42 8.03
N THR A 124 -22.98 23.44 8.49
CA THR A 124 -21.83 23.24 9.39
C THR A 124 -22.30 22.91 10.80
N ASN A 125 -21.92 21.73 11.30
CA ASN A 125 -22.25 21.26 12.65
C ASN A 125 -21.03 21.10 13.55
N GLY A 126 -19.81 21.31 13.04
CA GLY A 126 -18.62 21.30 13.87
C GLY A 126 -17.42 21.92 13.19
N ILE A 127 -16.37 22.15 13.98
CA ILE A 127 -15.13 22.74 13.50
C ILE A 127 -13.95 21.91 14.00
N LEU A 128 -13.15 21.40 13.06
CA LEU A 128 -11.85 20.83 13.35
C LEU A 128 -10.80 21.94 13.25
N SER A 129 -10.05 22.18 14.31
CA SER A 129 -9.00 23.21 14.37
C SER A 129 -7.64 22.56 14.58
N ILE A 130 -6.66 22.90 13.74
CA ILE A 130 -5.27 22.42 13.84
C ILE A 130 -4.36 23.65 13.90
N THR A 131 -3.67 23.82 15.02
CA THR A 131 -2.74 24.92 15.28
C THR A 131 -1.31 24.46 15.02
N PHE A 132 -0.66 25.11 14.07
CA PHE A 132 0.74 24.98 13.74
C PHE A 132 1.53 26.08 14.45
N ALA A 133 2.65 25.75 15.07
CA ALA A 133 3.57 26.72 15.65
C ALA A 133 4.94 26.63 14.96
N ALA A 134 5.57 27.78 14.77
CA ALA A 134 6.98 27.84 14.44
C ALA A 134 7.81 27.33 15.63
N GLY A 135 8.78 26.46 15.33
CA GLY A 135 9.76 25.96 16.28
C GLY A 135 10.93 26.92 16.49
N SER A 136 11.29 27.67 15.45
CA SER A 136 12.33 28.70 15.48
C SER A 136 11.79 30.06 15.96
N ASP A 137 12.69 31.02 16.22
CA ASP A 137 12.32 32.42 16.51
C ASP A 137 11.68 33.15 15.33
N ALA A 138 11.72 32.58 14.12
CA ALA A 138 11.15 33.15 12.92
C ALA A 138 9.60 33.14 12.95
N ALA A 139 8.99 34.23 12.47
CA ALA A 139 7.55 34.32 12.30
C ALA A 139 7.13 33.90 10.88
N PHE A 140 5.89 33.46 10.72
CA PHE A 140 5.26 33.39 9.40
C PHE A 140 5.03 34.81 8.90
N PRO A 141 5.15 35.11 7.59
CA PRO A 141 5.47 34.20 6.48
C PRO A 141 6.97 34.08 6.16
N ASP A 142 7.85 34.74 6.91
CA ASP A 142 9.29 34.84 6.59
C ASP A 142 10.05 33.52 6.83
N MET A 143 9.50 32.63 7.65
CA MET A 143 10.04 31.29 7.86
C MET A 143 9.97 30.44 6.58
N SER A 144 11.08 29.75 6.26
CA SER A 144 11.11 28.79 5.16
C SER A 144 10.23 27.57 5.49
N VAL A 145 9.09 27.45 4.81
CA VAL A 145 8.10 26.39 5.05
C VAL A 145 7.96 25.48 3.84
N PRO A 146 7.72 24.17 4.03
CA PRO A 146 7.40 23.28 2.93
C PRO A 146 6.08 23.69 2.28
N ARG A 147 5.96 23.44 0.97
CA ARG A 147 4.72 23.72 0.24
C ARG A 147 3.56 22.87 0.76
N ASN A 148 3.81 21.57 0.88
CA ASN A 148 2.87 20.60 1.40
C ASN A 148 3.46 20.05 2.70
N LEU A 149 2.68 20.11 3.77
CA LEU A 149 3.02 19.53 5.06
C LEU A 149 2.34 18.17 5.16
N ARG A 150 3.13 17.10 5.16
CA ARG A 150 2.65 15.72 5.32
C ARG A 150 2.46 15.40 6.79
N ILE A 151 1.27 14.96 7.16
CA ILE A 151 0.87 14.66 8.54
C ILE A 151 0.34 13.23 8.60
N TYR A 152 0.86 12.45 9.55
CA TYR A 152 0.32 11.14 9.89
C TYR A 152 -0.77 11.27 10.93
N LEU A 153 -1.89 10.58 10.69
CA LEU A 153 -3.04 10.47 11.58
C LEU A 153 -2.83 9.25 12.49
N ASP A 154 -2.46 9.52 13.73
CA ASP A 154 -2.13 8.51 14.75
C ASP A 154 -3.26 8.34 15.76
N GLY A 155 -3.40 7.14 16.33
CA GLY A 155 -4.38 6.86 17.38
C GLY A 155 -5.20 5.60 17.15
N GLN A 156 -6.29 5.46 17.92
CA GLN A 156 -7.18 4.31 17.79
C GLN A 156 -7.85 4.28 16.41
N PRO A 157 -8.06 3.09 15.82
CA PRO A 157 -8.62 2.97 14.47
C PRO A 157 -9.93 3.74 14.26
N GLU A 158 -10.81 3.76 15.27
CA GLU A 158 -12.10 4.46 15.22
C GLU A 158 -11.95 5.98 15.15
N VAL A 159 -11.02 6.54 15.94
CA VAL A 159 -10.70 7.97 15.94
C VAL A 159 -10.07 8.37 14.61
N VAL A 160 -9.13 7.57 14.11
CA VAL A 160 -8.45 7.84 12.83
C VAL A 160 -9.44 7.73 11.67
N ALA A 161 -10.30 6.72 11.65
CA ALA A 161 -11.34 6.57 10.63
C ALA A 161 -12.31 7.76 10.63
N ALA A 162 -12.84 8.13 11.80
CA ALA A 162 -13.74 9.26 11.95
C ALA A 162 -13.08 10.58 11.53
N LEU A 163 -11.83 10.83 11.93
CA LEU A 163 -11.07 12.01 11.53
C LEU A 163 -10.85 12.05 10.01
N THR A 164 -10.47 10.92 9.42
CA THR A 164 -10.21 10.81 7.98
C THR A 164 -11.49 11.03 7.16
N ASP A 165 -12.60 10.46 7.59
CA ASP A 165 -13.91 10.67 6.95
C ASP A 165 -14.40 12.11 7.13
N ALA A 166 -14.19 12.71 8.30
CA ALA A 166 -14.47 14.13 8.52
C ALA A 166 -13.69 15.01 7.53
N LEU A 167 -12.43 14.68 7.27
CA LEU A 167 -11.54 15.43 6.36
C LEU A 167 -11.91 15.26 4.88
N PHE A 168 -12.35 14.08 4.44
CA PHE A 168 -12.51 13.77 3.02
C PHE A 168 -13.97 13.70 2.53
N LEU A 169 -14.92 13.49 3.42
CA LEU A 169 -16.34 13.44 3.09
C LEU A 169 -17.06 14.71 3.52
N ASN A 170 -16.66 15.31 4.66
CA ASN A 170 -17.52 16.26 5.37
C ASN A 170 -17.01 17.69 5.40
N VAL A 171 -15.79 18.01 4.94
CA VAL A 171 -15.28 19.40 4.97
C VAL A 171 -15.98 20.28 3.94
N ALA A 172 -16.66 21.32 4.41
CA ALA A 172 -17.34 22.31 3.59
C ALA A 172 -16.41 23.41 3.05
N SER A 173 -15.59 23.94 3.95
CA SER A 173 -14.79 25.14 3.76
C SER A 173 -13.66 25.18 4.79
N ALA A 174 -12.64 25.98 4.51
CA ALA A 174 -11.46 26.12 5.34
C ALA A 174 -11.12 27.59 5.58
N PHE A 175 -10.63 27.88 6.78
CA PHE A 175 -10.23 29.21 7.22
C PHE A 175 -8.88 29.16 7.92
N VAL A 176 -8.16 30.28 7.93
CA VAL A 176 -6.92 30.45 8.68
C VAL A 176 -7.06 31.56 9.70
N GLU A 177 -6.53 31.34 10.89
CA GLU A 177 -6.43 32.30 11.97
C GLU A 177 -4.95 32.45 12.40
N ALA A 178 -4.51 33.69 12.61
CA ALA A 178 -3.17 33.99 13.12
C ALA A 178 -3.24 34.31 14.62
N ASP A 179 -2.35 33.71 15.41
CA ASP A 179 -2.14 33.93 16.86
C ASP A 179 -3.44 33.99 17.71
N HIS A 180 -4.49 33.27 17.27
CA HIS A 180 -5.80 33.22 17.94
C HIS A 180 -6.46 34.61 18.13
N HIS A 181 -6.22 35.53 17.19
CA HIS A 181 -6.74 36.90 17.25
C HIS A 181 -8.25 37.05 17.00
N GLY A 182 -8.99 35.96 16.81
CA GLY A 182 -10.42 35.94 16.53
C GLY A 182 -10.79 36.39 15.11
N ARG A 183 -9.82 36.46 14.18
CA ARG A 183 -10.04 36.91 12.79
C ARG A 183 -9.74 35.78 11.82
N TRP A 184 -10.78 35.13 11.32
CA TRP A 184 -10.64 34.01 10.40
C TRP A 184 -10.70 34.47 8.96
N LYS A 185 -9.68 34.11 8.17
CA LYS A 185 -9.62 34.41 6.74
C LYS A 185 -10.00 33.18 5.93
N PRO A 186 -10.99 33.26 5.02
CA PRO A 186 -11.38 32.11 4.20
C PRO A 186 -10.26 31.75 3.22
N LEU A 187 -10.04 30.44 3.05
CA LEU A 187 -9.20 29.88 2.00
C LEU A 187 -10.04 29.65 0.73
N SER A 188 -9.39 29.69 -0.43
CA SER A 188 -10.07 29.53 -1.72
C SER A 188 -10.60 28.10 -1.96
N ARG A 189 -10.04 27.12 -1.26
CA ARG A 189 -10.44 25.71 -1.26
C ARG A 189 -9.97 25.06 0.04
N VAL A 190 -10.46 23.86 0.32
CA VAL A 190 -9.95 23.01 1.40
C VAL A 190 -8.51 22.61 1.07
N PRO A 191 -7.52 22.90 1.94
CA PRO A 191 -6.11 22.66 1.64
C PRO A 191 -5.64 21.26 2.01
N VAL A 192 -6.53 20.27 2.13
CA VAL A 192 -6.20 18.91 2.60
C VAL A 192 -6.40 17.91 1.46
N ARG A 193 -5.45 16.99 1.27
CA ARG A 193 -5.54 15.89 0.30
C ARG A 193 -5.12 14.55 0.93
N PRO A 194 -5.74 13.42 0.53
CA PRO A 194 -5.29 12.10 0.95
C PRO A 194 -3.94 11.77 0.34
N VAL A 195 -3.14 10.98 1.05
CA VAL A 195 -1.85 10.46 0.61
C VAL A 195 -1.96 8.94 0.45
N GLY A 196 -1.20 8.38 -0.49
CA GLY A 196 -1.12 6.94 -0.73
C GLY A 196 -1.93 6.43 -1.92
N ILE A 197 -2.88 7.22 -2.45
CA ILE A 197 -3.73 6.82 -3.59
C ILE A 197 -2.99 6.91 -4.94
N ASP A 198 -2.26 8.01 -5.15
CA ASP A 198 -1.51 8.31 -6.38
C ASP A 198 0.01 8.29 -6.13
N GLU A 199 0.44 7.70 -5.01
CA GLU A 199 1.85 7.59 -4.63
C GLU A 199 2.46 6.31 -5.21
N ASP A 200 3.80 6.27 -5.23
CA ASP A 200 4.51 5.05 -5.60
C ASP A 200 4.14 3.87 -4.68
N PRO A 201 4.18 2.64 -5.21
CA PRO A 201 3.97 1.45 -4.40
C PRO A 201 5.06 1.29 -3.33
N ILE A 202 4.71 0.61 -2.24
CA ILE A 202 5.61 0.20 -1.16
C ILE A 202 6.72 -0.69 -1.74
N ILE A 203 6.34 -1.58 -2.65
CA ILE A 203 7.27 -2.49 -3.32
C ILE A 203 8.06 -1.70 -4.38
N PRO A 204 9.40 -1.65 -4.29
CA PRO A 204 10.23 -0.96 -5.28
C PRO A 204 10.08 -1.58 -6.66
N ASN A 205 10.13 -0.75 -7.71
CA ASN A 205 10.05 -1.15 -9.11
C ASN A 205 8.75 -1.88 -9.53
N GLY A 206 7.75 -1.96 -8.63
CA GLY A 206 6.42 -2.45 -8.99
C GLY A 206 5.70 -1.47 -9.91
N SER A 207 4.95 -1.99 -10.87
CA SER A 207 4.10 -1.13 -11.71
C SER A 207 2.91 -0.66 -10.86
N PRO A 208 2.63 0.65 -10.76
CA PRO A 208 1.45 1.11 -10.05
C PRO A 208 0.20 0.65 -10.78
N THR A 209 -0.49 -0.33 -10.22
CA THR A 209 -1.73 -0.89 -10.75
C THR A 209 -2.87 -0.71 -9.76
N ALA A 210 -4.11 -0.85 -10.25
CA ALA A 210 -5.28 -0.91 -9.37
C ALA A 210 -5.17 -2.02 -8.31
N PHE A 211 -4.52 -3.15 -8.64
CA PHE A 211 -4.32 -4.27 -7.72
C PHE A 211 -3.19 -4.04 -6.72
N SER A 212 -2.11 -3.34 -7.10
CA SER A 212 -1.07 -2.95 -6.14
C SER A 212 -1.66 -2.01 -5.08
N LEU A 213 -2.44 -1.01 -5.50
CA LEU A 213 -3.13 -0.10 -4.58
C LEU A 213 -4.12 -0.86 -3.66
N LEU A 214 -4.91 -1.76 -4.22
CA LEU A 214 -5.84 -2.59 -3.45
C LEU A 214 -5.11 -3.46 -2.42
N THR A 215 -4.02 -4.10 -2.82
CA THR A 215 -3.20 -4.95 -1.94
C THR A 215 -2.67 -4.14 -0.77
N GLU A 216 -2.09 -2.97 -1.02
CA GLU A 216 -1.58 -2.10 0.05
C GLU A 216 -2.68 -1.64 1.00
N TYR A 217 -3.83 -1.24 0.47
CA TYR A 217 -4.97 -0.81 1.29
C TYR A 217 -5.46 -1.91 2.23
N LEU A 218 -5.55 -3.15 1.72
CA LEU A 218 -6.08 -4.27 2.50
C LEU A 218 -5.05 -4.88 3.48
N THR A 219 -3.77 -4.80 3.14
CA THR A 219 -2.70 -5.45 3.90
C THR A 219 -2.02 -4.51 4.89
N PHE A 220 -1.86 -3.23 4.51
CA PHE A 220 -1.23 -2.20 5.33
C PHE A 220 -1.96 -0.84 5.22
N PRO A 221 -3.17 -0.73 5.81
CA PRO A 221 -3.98 0.50 5.72
C PRO A 221 -3.30 1.73 6.33
N GLY A 222 -2.34 1.55 7.24
CA GLY A 222 -1.55 2.64 7.83
C GLY A 222 -0.83 3.52 6.79
N LYS A 223 -0.57 3.01 5.57
CA LYS A 223 -0.08 3.80 4.43
C LYS A 223 -1.02 4.98 4.08
N PHE A 224 -2.31 4.81 4.29
CA PHE A 224 -3.36 5.76 3.87
C PHE A 224 -3.80 6.71 4.99
N ASN A 225 -3.28 6.54 6.21
CA ASN A 225 -3.52 7.44 7.34
C ASN A 225 -2.64 8.70 7.26
N PHE A 226 -2.29 9.13 6.05
CA PHE A 226 -1.49 10.32 5.81
C PHE A 226 -2.33 11.36 5.05
N ILE A 227 -2.18 12.62 5.46
CA ILE A 227 -2.76 13.77 4.79
C ILE A 227 -1.66 14.74 4.40
N ASP A 228 -1.81 15.37 3.25
CA ASP A 228 -0.98 16.52 2.88
C ASP A 228 -1.82 17.79 3.02
N VAL A 229 -1.29 18.74 3.77
CA VAL A 229 -1.86 20.07 3.93
C VAL A 229 -1.08 21.06 3.05
N ASP A 230 -1.74 21.77 2.12
CA ASP A 230 -1.13 22.85 1.32
C ASP A 230 -0.82 24.04 2.23
N PHE A 231 0.30 23.93 2.95
CA PHE A 231 0.72 24.90 3.95
C PHE A 231 1.11 26.23 3.31
N SER A 232 1.56 26.21 2.04
CA SER A 232 1.81 27.44 1.28
C SER A 232 0.55 28.30 1.11
N MET A 233 -0.61 27.67 0.96
CA MET A 233 -1.89 28.38 0.89
C MET A 233 -2.25 29.04 2.23
N ILE A 234 -1.98 28.35 3.34
CA ILE A 234 -2.23 28.82 4.70
C ILE A 234 -1.30 30.00 5.02
N ALA A 235 0.02 29.82 4.82
CA ALA A 235 1.04 30.83 5.10
C ALA A 235 0.89 32.11 4.25
N ARG A 236 0.43 32.02 3.00
CA ARG A 236 0.19 33.22 2.15
C ARG A 236 -0.97 34.10 2.62
N LYS A 237 -1.91 33.54 3.37
CA LYS A 237 -3.06 34.26 3.92
C LYS A 237 -2.83 34.70 5.37
N ALA A 238 -1.76 34.21 5.99
CA ALA A 238 -1.36 34.56 7.34
C ALA A 238 -0.96 36.04 7.47
N GLU A 239 -1.25 36.61 8.63
CA GLU A 239 -0.58 37.82 9.12
C GLU A 239 0.73 37.42 9.82
N PRO A 240 1.67 38.35 10.02
CA PRO A 240 2.86 38.10 10.84
C PRO A 240 2.50 37.46 12.18
N SER A 241 2.90 36.22 12.39
CA SER A 241 2.46 35.42 13.55
C SER A 241 3.42 34.29 13.87
N ARG A 242 3.31 33.78 15.10
CA ARG A 242 4.06 32.59 15.55
C ARG A 242 3.23 31.32 15.50
N GLN A 243 1.91 31.46 15.48
CA GLN A 243 0.96 30.36 15.38
C GLN A 243 -0.06 30.62 14.28
N LEU A 244 -0.32 29.57 13.49
CA LEU A 244 -1.36 29.55 12.48
C LEU A 244 -2.33 28.43 12.78
N THR A 245 -3.61 28.74 12.89
CA THR A 245 -4.68 27.76 13.10
C THR A 245 -5.48 27.59 11.82
N LEU A 246 -5.52 26.35 11.32
CA LEU A 246 -6.40 25.92 10.23
C LEU A 246 -7.73 25.47 10.84
N HIS A 247 -8.82 26.17 10.50
CA HIS A 247 -10.18 25.77 10.86
C HIS A 247 -10.87 25.13 9.66
N LEU A 248 -11.40 23.93 9.84
CA LEU A 248 -12.15 23.18 8.84
C LEU A 248 -13.60 23.07 9.31
N ALA A 249 -14.52 23.64 8.54
CA ALA A 249 -15.95 23.56 8.79
C ALA A 249 -16.47 22.19 8.35
N ILE A 250 -16.98 21.40 9.29
CA ILE A 250 -17.45 20.03 9.07
C ILE A 250 -18.98 20.04 8.94
N ARG A 251 -19.47 19.50 7.81
CA ARG A 251 -20.90 19.32 7.52
C ARG A 251 -21.48 18.14 8.26
N ASP A 252 -22.78 18.21 8.48
CA ASP A 252 -23.60 17.09 8.88
C ASP A 252 -24.23 16.40 7.66
N THR A 253 -23.80 15.16 7.39
CA THR A 253 -24.53 14.27 6.50
C THR A 253 -25.71 13.69 7.28
N ARG A 254 -26.82 14.44 7.31
CA ARG A 254 -28.09 14.10 8.00
C ARG A 254 -28.47 12.63 7.79
N GLY A 255 -28.03 11.74 8.67
CA GLY A 255 -28.17 10.29 8.53
C GLY A 255 -27.12 9.45 9.28
N ALA A 256 -25.87 9.92 9.38
CA ALA A 256 -24.85 9.26 10.19
C ALA A 256 -24.70 10.01 11.52
N ALA A 257 -24.99 9.36 12.64
CA ALA A 257 -24.69 9.94 13.94
C ALA A 257 -23.20 10.32 13.98
N PHE A 258 -22.89 11.60 14.22
CA PHE A 258 -21.52 12.07 14.40
C PHE A 258 -20.77 11.11 15.33
N SER A 259 -19.67 10.52 14.84
CA SER A 259 -18.94 9.54 15.65
C SER A 259 -18.45 10.23 16.92
N PRO A 260 -18.78 9.73 18.12
CA PRO A 260 -18.31 10.29 19.38
C PRO A 260 -16.78 10.34 19.45
N ALA A 261 -16.10 9.50 18.67
CA ALA A 261 -14.65 9.45 18.53
C ALA A 261 -14.03 10.79 18.06
N LEU A 262 -14.78 11.66 17.37
CA LEU A 262 -14.27 12.98 16.98
C LEU A 262 -13.99 13.87 18.20
N ASN A 263 -14.69 13.69 19.32
CA ASN A 263 -14.45 14.46 20.53
C ASN A 263 -13.14 14.07 21.24
N GLU A 264 -12.56 12.93 20.89
CA GLU A 264 -11.28 12.45 21.42
C GLU A 264 -10.07 13.02 20.66
N ILE A 265 -10.29 13.73 19.56
CA ILE A 265 -9.23 14.30 18.74
C ILE A 265 -8.42 15.34 19.53
N GLY A 266 -7.12 15.09 19.62
CA GLY A 266 -6.13 15.99 20.19
C GLY A 266 -4.89 16.14 19.29
N GLU A 267 -3.92 16.93 19.75
CA GLU A 267 -2.65 17.16 19.03
C GLU A 267 -1.83 15.87 18.81
N ALA A 268 -1.94 14.91 19.72
CA ALA A 268 -1.25 13.63 19.63
C ALA A 268 -1.66 12.83 18.40
N ASN A 269 -2.87 13.06 17.85
CA ASN A 269 -3.35 12.39 16.65
C ASN A 269 -2.72 12.92 15.35
N PHE A 270 -1.96 14.02 15.40
CA PHE A 270 -1.33 14.63 14.24
C PHE A 270 0.18 14.60 14.41
N LYS A 271 0.85 13.63 13.79
CA LYS A 271 2.30 13.47 13.85
C LYS A 271 2.94 13.99 12.56
N LEU A 272 3.86 14.95 12.70
CA LEU A 272 4.73 15.38 11.62
C LEU A 272 5.92 14.41 11.47
N HIS A 273 6.67 14.55 10.38
CA HIS A 273 7.94 13.84 10.20
C HIS A 273 7.81 12.30 10.27
N CYS A 274 6.74 11.77 9.70
CA CYS A 274 6.46 10.33 9.68
C CYS A 274 6.51 9.78 8.25
N THR A 275 6.85 8.50 8.12
CA THR A 275 6.80 7.78 6.83
C THR A 275 6.52 6.30 7.08
N PRO A 276 5.75 5.64 6.20
CA PRO A 276 5.75 4.19 6.17
C PRO A 276 7.16 3.67 5.88
N ILE A 277 7.48 2.55 6.48
CA ILE A 277 8.72 1.84 6.24
C ILE A 277 8.41 0.38 5.90
N VAL A 278 9.25 -0.20 5.05
CA VAL A 278 9.09 -1.59 4.60
C VAL A 278 10.38 -2.36 4.82
N ASN A 279 10.27 -3.60 5.28
CA ASN A 279 11.39 -4.51 5.51
C ASN A 279 11.88 -5.11 4.19
N LEU A 280 12.54 -4.28 3.39
CA LEU A 280 13.21 -4.66 2.15
C LEU A 280 14.58 -3.98 2.10
N PHE A 281 15.61 -4.76 1.76
CA PHE A 281 16.98 -4.26 1.62
C PHE A 281 17.72 -5.00 0.50
N ARG A 282 18.70 -4.35 -0.11
CA ARG A 282 19.51 -4.92 -1.19
C ARG A 282 20.71 -5.67 -0.62
N GLN A 283 21.02 -6.83 -1.19
CA GLN A 283 22.18 -7.65 -0.82
C GLN A 283 22.75 -8.35 -2.07
N LYS A 284 24.06 -8.62 -2.08
CA LYS A 284 24.67 -9.52 -3.08
C LYS A 284 24.42 -10.97 -2.67
N ALA A 285 24.11 -11.85 -3.64
CA ALA A 285 24.08 -13.29 -3.40
C ALA A 285 25.51 -13.89 -3.34
N VAL A 286 25.64 -15.08 -2.77
CA VAL A 286 26.84 -15.92 -2.92
C VAL A 286 26.97 -16.30 -4.41
N PRO A 287 28.17 -16.16 -5.03
CA PRO A 287 28.36 -16.50 -6.44
C PRO A 287 27.97 -17.96 -6.74
N ILE A 288 27.20 -18.15 -7.80
CA ILE A 288 26.72 -19.47 -8.24
C ILE A 288 27.70 -19.98 -9.30
N LYS A 289 28.30 -21.15 -9.07
CA LYS A 289 29.11 -21.84 -10.08
C LYS A 289 28.20 -22.62 -11.02
N ILE A 290 28.43 -22.49 -12.32
CA ILE A 290 27.65 -23.20 -13.33
C ILE A 290 28.31 -24.55 -13.62
N ASP A 291 27.67 -25.65 -13.22
CA ASP A 291 28.19 -27.01 -13.35
C ASP A 291 27.31 -27.94 -14.22
N GLY A 292 26.18 -27.43 -14.72
CA GLY A 292 25.23 -28.16 -15.56
C GLY A 292 24.52 -29.35 -14.91
N ARG A 293 24.63 -29.54 -13.59
CA ARG A 293 24.18 -30.79 -12.92
C ARG A 293 22.78 -30.73 -12.32
N SER A 294 22.24 -29.55 -11.98
CA SER A 294 20.85 -29.41 -11.52
C SER A 294 20.37 -27.96 -11.57
N THR A 295 19.19 -27.73 -12.16
CA THR A 295 18.40 -26.50 -12.03
C THR A 295 17.13 -26.80 -11.21
N PRO A 296 16.61 -25.86 -10.42
CA PRO A 296 17.11 -24.50 -10.19
C PRO A 296 18.37 -24.46 -9.29
N TYR A 297 19.24 -23.48 -9.51
CA TYR A 297 20.40 -23.18 -8.66
C TYR A 297 19.96 -22.42 -7.40
N PRO A 298 20.40 -22.80 -6.19
CA PRO A 298 20.00 -22.10 -4.97
C PRO A 298 20.57 -20.67 -4.93
N VAL A 299 19.72 -19.71 -4.59
CA VAL A 299 20.09 -18.29 -4.45
C VAL A 299 20.21 -17.95 -2.96
N LEU A 300 21.45 -17.84 -2.48
CA LEU A 300 21.73 -17.58 -1.07
C LEU A 300 22.22 -16.13 -0.87
N PRO A 301 21.55 -15.31 -0.05
CA PRO A 301 22.01 -13.95 0.24
C PRO A 301 23.30 -13.99 1.06
N ARG A 302 24.25 -13.09 0.77
CA ARG A 302 25.53 -12.99 1.50
C ARG A 302 25.33 -12.31 2.86
N THR A 303 24.72 -13.01 3.81
CA THR A 303 24.47 -12.55 5.18
C THR A 303 25.07 -13.51 6.22
N ARG A 304 25.30 -13.03 7.44
CA ARG A 304 25.77 -13.87 8.55
C ARG A 304 24.71 -14.85 9.05
N ASN A 305 23.43 -14.49 8.93
CA ASN A 305 22.31 -15.31 9.40
C ASN A 305 21.36 -15.64 8.23
N GLN A 306 21.65 -16.71 7.50
CA GLN A 306 20.89 -17.07 6.29
C GLN A 306 19.46 -17.56 6.59
N SER A 307 19.21 -18.15 7.76
CA SER A 307 17.88 -18.64 8.12
C SER A 307 16.89 -17.52 8.43
N ALA A 308 17.36 -16.37 8.91
CA ALA A 308 16.52 -15.21 9.21
C ALA A 308 16.14 -14.39 7.97
N VAL A 309 16.83 -14.60 6.84
CA VAL A 309 16.67 -13.80 5.63
C VAL A 309 16.01 -14.63 4.54
N GLU A 310 15.12 -14.00 3.78
CA GLU A 310 14.50 -14.59 2.59
C GLU A 310 14.79 -13.69 1.38
N VAL A 311 15.07 -14.31 0.23
CA VAL A 311 15.21 -13.59 -1.05
C VAL A 311 13.80 -13.26 -1.56
N TYR A 312 13.47 -11.97 -1.52
CA TYR A 312 12.19 -11.43 -1.98
C TYR A 312 12.12 -11.36 -3.51
N ALA A 313 13.17 -10.86 -4.14
CA ALA A 313 13.28 -10.75 -5.59
C ALA A 313 14.74 -10.74 -6.05
N ILE A 314 14.97 -11.11 -7.31
CA ILE A 314 16.26 -10.94 -7.98
C ILE A 314 16.18 -9.63 -8.77
N ASP A 315 17.08 -8.69 -8.47
CA ASP A 315 17.16 -7.39 -9.15
C ASP A 315 17.96 -7.52 -10.45
N LYS A 316 19.14 -8.16 -10.38
CA LYS A 316 20.02 -8.36 -11.55
C LYS A 316 20.79 -9.67 -11.49
N VAL A 317 21.05 -10.25 -12.65
CA VAL A 317 21.90 -11.43 -12.83
C VAL A 317 23.05 -11.08 -13.77
N HIS A 318 24.28 -11.25 -13.30
CA HIS A 318 25.50 -10.95 -14.03
C HIS A 318 26.27 -12.25 -14.27
N ALA A 319 26.57 -12.56 -15.52
CA ALA A 319 27.48 -13.62 -15.93
C ALA A 319 28.93 -13.13 -15.87
N VAL A 320 29.80 -13.87 -15.17
CA VAL A 320 31.20 -13.54 -14.95
C VAL A 320 32.08 -14.67 -15.48
N GLY A 321 32.95 -14.35 -16.44
CA GLY A 321 33.80 -15.30 -17.16
C GLY A 321 33.20 -15.72 -18.50
N GLY A 322 34.04 -16.14 -19.44
CA GLY A 322 33.69 -16.46 -20.84
C GLY A 322 34.17 -15.41 -21.86
N ALA A 323 33.68 -15.51 -23.11
CA ALA A 323 34.06 -14.60 -24.22
C ALA A 323 33.48 -13.17 -24.07
N LEU A 324 32.41 -13.02 -23.29
CA LEU A 324 31.75 -11.75 -22.98
C LEU A 324 32.17 -11.34 -21.57
N ASN A 325 33.12 -10.43 -21.47
CA ASN A 325 33.55 -9.86 -20.21
C ASN A 325 32.33 -9.17 -19.54
N GLU A 326 31.82 -9.75 -18.45
CA GLU A 326 30.65 -9.32 -17.66
C GLU A 326 29.38 -8.99 -18.49
N ALA A 327 28.46 -9.95 -18.60
CA ALA A 327 27.18 -9.77 -19.31
C ALA A 327 25.98 -9.83 -18.36
N VAL A 328 24.99 -8.95 -18.57
CA VAL A 328 23.72 -8.99 -17.83
C VAL A 328 22.78 -10.01 -18.52
N ILE A 329 22.28 -10.98 -17.75
CA ILE A 329 21.25 -11.90 -18.21
C ILE A 329 19.88 -11.28 -17.89
N LEU A 330 19.02 -11.16 -18.90
CA LEU A 330 17.69 -10.57 -18.74
C LEU A 330 16.68 -11.58 -18.16
N PRO A 331 15.69 -11.13 -17.38
CA PRO A 331 14.60 -12.00 -16.95
C PRO A 331 13.83 -12.55 -18.14
N TYR A 332 13.28 -13.76 -17.99
CA TYR A 332 12.51 -14.41 -19.05
C TYR A 332 11.21 -13.66 -19.40
N TYR A 333 10.59 -13.00 -18.42
CA TYR A 333 9.30 -12.33 -18.61
C TYR A 333 9.38 -10.87 -19.07
N GLU A 334 10.58 -10.31 -19.27
CA GLU A 334 10.71 -9.05 -19.99
C GLU A 334 10.34 -9.27 -21.46
N LEU A 335 9.28 -8.62 -21.93
CA LEU A 335 8.68 -8.71 -23.28
C LEU A 335 9.61 -8.24 -24.42
N THR A 336 10.92 -8.46 -24.33
CA THR A 336 11.93 -8.14 -25.34
C THR A 336 12.08 -9.21 -26.42
N HIS A 337 11.32 -10.32 -26.33
CA HIS A 337 11.31 -11.42 -27.30
C HIS A 337 10.87 -11.02 -28.72
N SER A 338 10.29 -9.82 -28.90
CA SER A 338 9.78 -9.37 -30.20
C SER A 338 10.86 -8.83 -31.16
N SER A 339 12.07 -8.58 -30.68
CA SER A 339 13.13 -7.94 -31.47
C SER A 339 14.20 -8.95 -31.86
N ALA A 340 13.89 -9.70 -32.93
CA ALA A 340 14.70 -10.71 -33.62
C ALA A 340 14.87 -12.08 -32.89
N PRO A 341 14.66 -13.20 -33.58
CA PRO A 341 14.77 -14.55 -33.01
C PRO A 341 16.25 -14.93 -32.85
N ARG A 342 16.91 -14.38 -31.85
CA ARG A 342 18.17 -14.97 -31.37
C ARG A 342 17.82 -16.08 -30.38
N LEU A 343 17.46 -17.24 -30.93
CA LEU A 343 17.02 -18.47 -30.22
C LEU A 343 17.98 -18.98 -29.11
N HIS A 344 19.13 -18.34 -28.90
CA HIS A 344 20.18 -18.77 -27.98
C HIS A 344 20.51 -17.75 -26.88
N ILE A 345 19.75 -16.66 -26.73
CA ILE A 345 19.99 -15.73 -25.63
C ILE A 345 19.52 -16.40 -24.32
N PRO A 346 20.39 -16.52 -23.30
CA PRO A 346 19.98 -17.02 -22.00
C PRO A 346 19.13 -15.97 -21.29
N HIS A 347 18.06 -16.45 -20.66
CA HIS A 347 17.21 -15.70 -19.76
C HIS A 347 17.17 -16.40 -18.40
N TRP A 348 16.82 -15.67 -17.35
CA TRP A 348 16.64 -16.26 -16.04
C TRP A 348 15.18 -16.26 -15.58
N ILE A 349 14.83 -17.29 -14.80
CA ILE A 349 13.56 -17.42 -14.08
C ILE A 349 13.89 -17.64 -12.61
N MET A 350 13.26 -16.83 -11.75
CA MET A 350 13.26 -17.07 -10.31
C MET A 350 12.12 -18.03 -9.97
N SER A 351 12.41 -19.00 -9.10
CA SER A 351 11.41 -19.89 -8.50
C SER A 351 11.51 -19.80 -6.99
N GLN A 352 10.39 -19.97 -6.30
CA GLN A 352 10.35 -20.07 -4.85
C GLN A 352 9.68 -21.39 -4.47
N SER A 353 10.32 -22.14 -3.57
CA SER A 353 9.77 -23.39 -3.04
C SER A 353 9.69 -23.34 -1.52
N GLU A 354 8.71 -24.01 -0.94
CA GLU A 354 8.58 -24.13 0.52
C GLU A 354 9.84 -24.81 1.07
N SER A 355 10.45 -24.20 2.09
CA SER A 355 11.64 -24.75 2.72
C SER A 355 11.25 -26.01 3.50
N SER A 356 11.96 -27.10 3.21
CA SER A 356 11.80 -28.38 3.90
C SER A 356 12.32 -28.36 5.35
N ILE A 357 13.11 -27.35 5.71
CA ILE A 357 13.85 -27.28 6.98
C ILE A 357 13.00 -26.66 8.10
N ASP A 358 11.98 -25.86 7.77
CA ASP A 358 11.39 -24.87 8.69
C ASP A 358 9.88 -25.05 8.92
N GLN A 359 9.37 -26.28 8.98
CA GLN A 359 7.94 -26.61 9.12
C GLN A 359 6.99 -25.77 8.22
N GLY A 360 7.45 -25.30 7.06
CA GLY A 360 6.68 -24.46 6.13
C GLY A 360 6.78 -22.93 6.36
N GLU A 361 7.61 -22.44 7.29
CA GLU A 361 7.73 -21.00 7.61
C GLU A 361 8.74 -20.23 6.75
N GLY A 362 9.32 -20.81 5.70
CA GLY A 362 10.28 -20.13 4.82
C GLY A 362 10.16 -20.57 3.37
N TYR A 363 10.53 -19.70 2.42
CA TYR A 363 10.71 -20.09 1.02
C TYR A 363 12.17 -19.98 0.62
N GLU A 364 12.64 -20.95 -0.14
CA GLU A 364 13.97 -20.95 -0.74
C GLU A 364 13.88 -20.48 -2.19
N ALA A 365 14.75 -19.55 -2.55
CA ALA A 365 14.82 -19.01 -3.90
C ALA A 365 15.77 -19.83 -4.76
N GLY A 366 15.29 -20.19 -5.95
CA GLY A 366 16.04 -20.87 -6.98
C GLY A 366 16.12 -20.05 -8.26
N LEU A 367 17.24 -20.15 -8.98
CA LEU A 367 17.48 -19.53 -10.27
C LEU A 367 17.58 -20.61 -11.35
N SER A 368 16.75 -20.52 -12.38
CA SER A 368 16.86 -21.34 -13.58
C SER A 368 17.28 -20.48 -14.76
N ILE A 369 18.21 -20.98 -15.57
CA ILE A 369 18.57 -20.34 -16.85
C ILE A 369 17.88 -21.10 -17.97
N VAL A 370 17.15 -20.38 -18.81
CA VAL A 370 16.36 -20.91 -19.93
C VAL A 370 16.68 -20.17 -21.21
N ARG A 371 16.42 -20.78 -22.37
CA ARG A 371 16.41 -20.05 -23.64
C ARG A 371 15.05 -19.38 -23.85
N SER A 372 14.92 -18.63 -24.93
CA SER A 372 13.64 -18.00 -25.33
C SER A 372 12.51 -19.02 -25.56
N ASP A 373 12.81 -20.29 -25.86
CA ASP A 373 11.84 -21.39 -25.97
C ASP A 373 11.41 -21.99 -24.62
N GLY A 374 11.94 -21.49 -23.51
CA GLY A 374 11.65 -21.96 -22.15
C GLY A 374 12.44 -23.21 -21.74
N ASN A 375 13.23 -23.81 -22.64
CA ASN A 375 14.03 -24.98 -22.29
C ASN A 375 15.27 -24.58 -21.47
N PRO A 376 15.65 -25.38 -20.45
CA PRO A 376 16.86 -25.14 -19.67
C PRO A 376 18.10 -25.02 -20.55
N THR A 377 19.00 -24.09 -20.21
CA THR A 377 20.27 -23.92 -20.92
C THR A 377 21.39 -23.56 -19.96
N ILE A 378 22.61 -23.88 -20.37
CA ILE A 378 23.82 -23.52 -19.65
C ILE A 378 24.43 -22.30 -20.35
N PRO A 379 24.55 -21.16 -19.67
CA PRO A 379 25.23 -19.99 -20.24
C PRO A 379 26.74 -20.28 -20.36
N ASP A 380 27.39 -19.70 -21.38
CA ASP A 380 28.86 -19.79 -21.57
C ASP A 380 29.58 -18.87 -20.58
N THR A 381 29.56 -19.25 -19.30
CA THR A 381 30.13 -18.50 -18.19
C THR A 381 30.46 -19.42 -17.02
N ASP A 382 31.49 -19.07 -16.25
CA ASP A 382 31.94 -19.89 -15.11
C ASP A 382 31.09 -19.65 -13.85
N GLN A 383 30.65 -18.40 -13.66
CA GLN A 383 29.96 -17.97 -12.44
C GLN A 383 28.87 -16.94 -12.71
N LEU A 384 27.80 -16.99 -11.91
CA LEU A 384 26.79 -15.94 -11.84
C LEU A 384 26.92 -15.18 -10.53
N THR A 385 26.84 -13.84 -10.62
CA THR A 385 26.70 -12.96 -9.46
C THR A 385 25.34 -12.27 -9.54
N LEU A 386 24.64 -12.22 -8.40
CA LEU A 386 23.27 -11.71 -8.34
C LEU A 386 23.17 -10.55 -7.35
N ASP A 387 22.42 -9.53 -7.76
CA ASP A 387 21.84 -8.54 -6.87
C ASP A 387 20.44 -8.99 -6.49
N VAL A 388 20.19 -9.11 -5.18
CA VAL A 388 18.92 -9.58 -4.64
C VAL A 388 18.33 -8.57 -3.68
N ILE A 389 17.00 -8.51 -3.65
CA ILE A 389 16.22 -7.83 -2.63
C ILE A 389 15.82 -8.88 -1.60
N CYS A 390 16.03 -8.57 -0.33
CA CYS A 390 15.80 -9.47 0.79
C CYS A 390 14.79 -8.91 1.80
N THR A 391 14.20 -9.79 2.59
CA THR A 391 13.37 -9.47 3.77
C THR A 391 13.82 -10.33 4.95
N ASP A 392 13.64 -9.83 6.17
CA ASP A 392 13.97 -10.49 7.45
C ASP A 392 12.83 -11.41 7.96
N ARG A 393 11.94 -11.86 7.06
CA ARG A 393 10.80 -12.75 7.37
C ARG A 393 9.91 -12.18 8.49
N ASN A 394 9.66 -12.98 9.53
CA ASN A 394 8.83 -12.60 10.68
C ASN A 394 9.63 -11.94 11.82
N LEU A 395 10.96 -11.83 11.70
CA LEU A 395 11.80 -11.21 12.72
C LEU A 395 11.36 -9.77 13.06
N PRO A 396 10.98 -8.91 12.10
CA PRO A 396 10.44 -7.58 12.39
C PRO A 396 9.22 -7.59 13.32
N SER A 397 8.29 -8.54 13.19
CA SER A 397 7.06 -8.57 14.00
C SER A 397 7.32 -8.94 15.47
N ALA A 398 8.43 -9.64 15.72
CA ALA A 398 8.86 -10.10 17.03
C ALA A 398 9.74 -9.09 17.78
N MET A 399 10.24 -8.04 17.10
CA MET A 399 11.13 -7.06 17.73
C MET A 399 10.37 -6.16 18.72
N PRO A 400 11.03 -5.70 19.81
CA PRO A 400 10.47 -4.65 20.65
C PRO A 400 10.42 -3.32 19.89
N PHE A 401 9.45 -2.49 20.22
CA PHE A 401 9.28 -1.15 19.64
C PHE A 401 8.82 -0.14 20.70
N GLY A 402 9.02 1.15 20.45
CA GLY A 402 8.67 2.22 21.37
C GLY A 402 9.74 2.52 22.42
N ALA A 403 11.01 2.20 22.15
CA ALA A 403 12.11 2.49 23.08
C ALA A 403 12.33 4.01 23.25
N SER A 404 12.67 4.43 24.48
CA SER A 404 12.89 5.85 24.79
C SER A 404 14.09 6.45 24.04
N SER A 405 15.11 5.65 23.71
CA SER A 405 16.28 6.02 22.91
C SER A 405 16.04 5.99 21.39
N GLY A 406 14.88 5.53 20.94
CA GLY A 406 14.57 5.26 19.54
C GLY A 406 14.72 3.78 19.19
N ASP A 407 14.03 3.37 18.13
CA ASP A 407 13.99 1.98 17.67
C ASP A 407 14.88 1.76 16.44
N LEU A 408 15.08 2.81 15.64
CA LEU A 408 15.80 2.78 14.37
C LEU A 408 16.95 3.78 14.36
N LEU A 409 17.93 3.50 13.51
CA LEU A 409 19.06 4.37 13.19
C LEU A 409 19.09 4.58 11.67
N ASN A 410 19.48 5.77 11.22
CA ASN A 410 19.84 5.96 9.82
C ASN A 410 21.17 5.24 9.55
N GLU A 411 21.19 4.30 8.60
CA GLU A 411 22.38 3.49 8.30
C GLU A 411 23.60 4.34 7.87
N THR A 412 23.37 5.49 7.21
CA THR A 412 24.45 6.41 6.82
C THR A 412 24.89 7.37 7.92
N GLY A 413 24.18 7.41 9.06
CA GLY A 413 24.47 8.30 10.18
C GLY A 413 24.30 9.80 9.89
N SER A 414 23.63 10.16 8.79
CA SER A 414 23.53 11.54 8.30
C SER A 414 22.48 12.40 9.01
N LEU A 415 21.60 11.79 9.81
CA LEU A 415 20.51 12.47 10.50
C LEU A 415 20.67 12.37 12.02
N PRO A 416 21.00 13.46 12.73
CA PRO A 416 21.14 13.48 14.18
C PRO A 416 19.77 13.60 14.86
N CYS A 417 18.86 12.66 14.58
CA CYS A 417 17.52 12.63 15.17
C CYS A 417 17.17 11.22 15.65
N LYS A 418 16.28 11.15 16.63
CA LYS A 418 15.76 9.89 17.15
C LYS A 418 14.71 9.37 16.17
N ILE A 419 14.77 8.09 15.80
CA ILE A 419 13.77 7.47 14.93
C ILE A 419 13.07 6.37 15.72
N SER A 420 11.75 6.48 15.87
CA SER A 420 10.92 5.52 16.62
C SER A 420 9.88 4.89 15.72
N LEU A 421 9.40 3.70 16.09
CA LEU A 421 8.26 3.06 15.45
C LEU A 421 6.98 3.48 16.17
N LEU A 422 5.99 3.97 15.44
CA LEU A 422 4.67 4.30 16.01
C LEU A 422 3.79 3.07 16.21
N SER A 423 4.05 2.00 15.48
CA SER A 423 3.30 0.75 15.55
C SER A 423 4.23 -0.45 15.45
N ARG A 424 3.78 -1.58 15.99
CA ARG A 424 4.46 -2.86 15.82
C ARG A 424 4.59 -3.16 14.31
N PRO A 425 5.77 -3.57 13.82
CA PRO A 425 5.90 -4.05 12.45
C PRO A 425 4.94 -5.22 12.18
N THR A 426 4.29 -5.20 11.02
CA THR A 426 3.33 -6.23 10.64
C THR A 426 4.03 -7.58 10.47
N GLU A 427 3.29 -8.66 10.69
CA GLU A 427 3.74 -9.98 10.24
C GLU A 427 3.88 -10.01 8.73
N ARG A 428 4.76 -10.88 8.23
CA ARG A 428 4.84 -11.15 6.80
C ARG A 428 3.56 -11.91 6.39
N VAL A 429 2.97 -11.53 5.27
CA VAL A 429 1.73 -12.19 4.80
C VAL A 429 1.97 -12.80 3.44
N ARG A 430 1.58 -14.06 3.25
CA ARG A 430 1.47 -14.66 1.92
C ARG A 430 0.01 -14.75 1.54
N LEU A 431 -0.30 -14.28 0.33
CA LEU A 431 -1.64 -14.36 -0.19
C LEU A 431 -1.97 -15.79 -0.62
N PRO A 432 -3.23 -16.22 -0.51
CA PRO A 432 -3.64 -17.59 -0.86
C PRO A 432 -3.32 -17.92 -2.32
N ARG A 433 -2.71 -19.08 -2.55
CA ARG A 433 -2.41 -19.59 -3.91
C ARG A 433 -3.22 -20.83 -4.31
N ARG A 434 -3.91 -21.45 -3.35
CA ARG A 434 -4.72 -22.67 -3.57
C ARG A 434 -6.21 -22.32 -3.59
N ASP A 435 -7.06 -23.34 -3.75
CA ASP A 435 -8.54 -23.23 -3.69
C ASP A 435 -9.11 -22.19 -4.68
N GLY A 436 -8.58 -22.20 -5.91
CA GLY A 436 -8.98 -21.29 -6.99
C GLY A 436 -8.70 -19.81 -6.77
N SER A 437 -7.87 -19.47 -5.78
CA SER A 437 -7.51 -18.07 -5.49
C SER A 437 -6.78 -17.40 -6.65
N LEU A 438 -5.92 -18.13 -7.38
CA LEU A 438 -5.20 -17.60 -8.54
C LEU A 438 -6.13 -17.37 -9.72
N TRP A 439 -7.06 -18.29 -9.98
CA TRP A 439 -8.07 -18.13 -11.03
C TRP A 439 -8.99 -16.95 -10.77
N ARG A 440 -9.49 -16.79 -9.53
CA ARG A 440 -10.29 -15.63 -9.14
C ARG A 440 -9.55 -14.32 -9.44
N LEU A 441 -8.25 -14.27 -9.15
CA LEU A 441 -7.44 -13.10 -9.45
C LEU A 441 -7.32 -12.86 -10.96
N ILE A 442 -7.09 -13.90 -11.77
CA ILE A 442 -7.01 -13.82 -13.24
C ILE A 442 -8.33 -13.31 -13.84
N GLU A 443 -9.47 -13.81 -13.35
CA GLU A 443 -10.79 -13.34 -13.76
C GLU A 443 -10.97 -11.84 -13.51
N PHE A 444 -10.53 -11.38 -12.33
CA PHE A 444 -10.56 -9.96 -12.03
C PHE A 444 -9.50 -9.20 -12.82
N LEU A 445 -8.32 -9.72 -13.15
CA LEU A 445 -7.35 -8.98 -13.98
C LEU A 445 -7.93 -8.59 -15.36
N THR A 446 -8.92 -9.33 -15.86
CA THR A 446 -9.66 -9.01 -17.09
C THR A 446 -10.99 -8.30 -16.76
N PRO A 447 -11.06 -6.96 -16.83
CA PRO A 447 -12.27 -6.23 -16.44
C PRO A 447 -13.43 -6.53 -17.39
N HIS A 448 -14.55 -7.03 -16.85
CA HIS A 448 -15.77 -7.28 -17.61
C HIS A 448 -16.97 -6.56 -16.99
N PRO A 449 -17.83 -5.86 -17.76
CA PRO A 449 -19.00 -5.15 -17.21
C PRO A 449 -19.99 -6.04 -16.43
N LEU A 450 -19.96 -7.36 -16.63
CA LEU A 450 -20.80 -8.30 -15.86
C LEU A 450 -20.38 -8.39 -14.39
N GLN A 451 -19.12 -8.09 -14.08
CA GLN A 451 -18.60 -7.99 -12.71
C GLN A 451 -19.14 -6.75 -11.96
N LEU A 452 -19.77 -5.80 -12.67
CA LEU A 452 -20.36 -4.58 -12.12
C LEU A 452 -21.85 -4.75 -11.83
N SER A 453 -22.18 -5.82 -11.13
CA SER A 453 -23.53 -6.24 -10.75
C SER A 453 -23.54 -6.75 -9.31
N ASP A 454 -24.72 -7.00 -8.73
CA ASP A 454 -24.80 -7.56 -7.37
C ASP A 454 -24.13 -8.94 -7.26
N THR A 455 -24.27 -9.80 -8.28
CA THR A 455 -23.52 -11.07 -8.34
C THR A 455 -22.00 -10.85 -8.42
N GLY A 456 -21.58 -9.81 -9.15
CA GLY A 456 -20.18 -9.42 -9.22
C GLY A 456 -19.64 -8.82 -7.92
N LEU A 457 -20.50 -8.18 -7.11
CA LEU A 457 -20.14 -7.67 -5.79
C LEU A 457 -19.80 -8.81 -4.82
N ASP A 458 -20.51 -9.93 -4.87
CA ASP A 458 -20.19 -11.10 -4.03
C ASP A 458 -18.84 -11.72 -4.37
N GLU A 459 -18.50 -11.78 -5.67
CA GLU A 459 -17.16 -12.19 -6.10
C GLU A 459 -16.08 -11.17 -5.71
N LEU A 460 -16.40 -9.87 -5.79
CA LEU A 460 -15.48 -8.81 -5.38
C LEU A 460 -15.20 -8.85 -3.88
N LYS A 461 -16.23 -9.13 -3.04
CA LYS A 461 -16.05 -9.37 -1.61
C LYS A 461 -15.16 -10.59 -1.36
N ARG A 462 -15.35 -11.68 -2.10
CA ARG A 462 -14.48 -12.87 -2.01
C ARG A 462 -13.04 -12.53 -2.38
N LEU A 463 -12.82 -11.76 -3.45
CA LEU A 463 -11.51 -11.24 -3.81
C LEU A 463 -10.93 -10.39 -2.67
N PHE A 464 -11.66 -9.44 -2.10
CA PHE A 464 -11.12 -8.60 -1.03
C PHE A 464 -10.74 -9.40 0.22
N ARG A 465 -11.54 -10.41 0.58
CA ARG A 465 -11.24 -11.31 1.70
C ARG A 465 -9.93 -12.09 1.48
N GLN A 466 -9.59 -12.44 0.23
CA GLN A 466 -8.33 -13.08 -0.15
C GLN A 466 -7.09 -12.22 0.19
N PHE A 467 -7.23 -10.89 0.29
CA PHE A 467 -6.16 -9.97 0.69
C PHE A 467 -6.12 -9.67 2.20
N THR A 468 -7.11 -10.13 2.97
CA THR A 468 -7.19 -9.92 4.42
C THR A 468 -6.62 -11.08 5.25
N THR A 469 -5.86 -11.98 4.62
CA THR A 469 -5.20 -13.12 5.25
C THR A 469 -4.36 -12.66 6.45
N GLY A 470 -4.59 -13.25 7.62
CA GLY A 470 -3.94 -12.86 8.88
C GLY A 470 -4.67 -11.81 9.73
N SER A 471 -5.79 -11.24 9.26
CA SER A 471 -6.62 -10.33 10.08
C SER A 471 -8.11 -10.44 9.77
N SER A 472 -8.79 -11.38 10.45
CA SER A 472 -10.23 -11.63 10.28
C SER A 472 -11.11 -10.41 10.59
N ALA A 473 -10.66 -9.55 11.51
CA ALA A 473 -11.36 -8.30 11.84
C ALA A 473 -11.48 -7.34 10.64
N ARG A 474 -10.53 -7.38 9.69
CA ARG A 474 -10.55 -6.51 8.50
C ARG A 474 -11.55 -6.97 7.43
N ALA A 475 -12.01 -8.22 7.47
CA ALA A 475 -12.94 -8.73 6.46
C ALA A 475 -14.39 -8.29 6.70
N VAL A 476 -14.71 -7.85 7.93
CA VAL A 476 -16.10 -7.64 8.38
C VAL A 476 -16.76 -6.45 7.67
N TYR A 477 -16.02 -5.36 7.42
CA TYR A 477 -16.62 -4.16 6.81
C TYR A 477 -17.02 -4.38 5.34
N PHE A 478 -16.53 -5.42 4.67
CA PHE A 478 -17.00 -5.79 3.33
C PHE A 478 -18.45 -6.26 3.32
N ASP A 479 -18.98 -6.75 4.44
CA ASP A 479 -20.40 -7.06 4.57
C ASP A 479 -21.27 -5.80 4.52
N GLY A 480 -20.67 -4.63 4.79
CA GLY A 480 -21.26 -3.32 4.59
C GLY A 480 -21.41 -2.90 3.13
N LEU A 481 -20.86 -3.64 2.16
CA LEU A 481 -21.12 -3.40 0.74
C LEU A 481 -22.44 -4.08 0.35
N ILE A 482 -23.50 -3.33 0.16
CA ILE A 482 -24.87 -3.87 0.08
C ILE A 482 -25.29 -4.21 -1.35
N ALA A 483 -25.00 -3.31 -2.30
CA ALA A 483 -25.42 -3.47 -3.69
C ALA A 483 -24.48 -2.73 -4.63
N LEU A 484 -24.31 -3.26 -5.85
CA LEU A 484 -23.53 -2.65 -6.91
C LEU A 484 -24.36 -2.63 -8.20
N THR A 485 -24.70 -1.43 -8.63
CA THR A 485 -25.48 -1.22 -9.86
C THR A 485 -24.69 -0.37 -10.84
N GLN A 486 -24.76 -0.70 -12.12
CA GLN A 486 -24.23 0.13 -13.19
C GLN A 486 -25.35 0.74 -14.04
N ARG A 487 -25.15 1.98 -14.52
CA ARG A 487 -26.01 2.60 -15.53
C ARG A 487 -25.20 3.28 -16.61
N ALA A 488 -25.69 3.20 -17.85
CA ALA A 488 -25.12 3.96 -18.95
C ALA A 488 -25.33 5.46 -18.70
N SER A 489 -24.28 6.25 -18.87
CA SER A 489 -24.30 7.70 -18.68
C SER A 489 -23.57 8.39 -19.82
N ALA A 490 -24.04 9.56 -20.24
CA ALA A 490 -23.36 10.38 -21.22
C ALA A 490 -23.05 11.75 -20.60
N ARG A 491 -21.80 12.19 -20.72
CA ARG A 491 -21.27 13.41 -20.10
C ARG A 491 -20.28 14.10 -21.02
N TRP A 492 -20.17 15.41 -20.85
CA TRP A 492 -19.03 16.16 -21.37
C TRP A 492 -17.81 15.85 -20.51
N VAL A 493 -16.82 15.18 -21.11
CA VAL A 493 -15.56 14.87 -20.44
C VAL A 493 -14.50 15.85 -20.92
N PRO A 494 -13.77 16.52 -20.01
CA PRO A 494 -12.62 17.33 -20.38
C PRO A 494 -11.52 16.40 -20.93
N MET A 495 -11.36 16.39 -22.25
CA MET A 495 -10.31 15.65 -22.95
C MET A 495 -9.47 16.64 -23.74
N LYS A 496 -8.21 16.28 -24.01
CA LYS A 496 -7.36 17.03 -24.95
C LYS A 496 -7.66 16.56 -26.38
N PRO A 497 -7.71 17.45 -27.40
CA PRO A 497 -7.55 18.90 -27.34
C PRO A 497 -8.83 19.67 -26.99
N SER A 498 -10.01 19.04 -27.08
CA SER A 498 -11.31 19.65 -26.76
C SER A 498 -12.19 18.68 -25.95
N PRO A 499 -13.10 19.21 -25.10
CA PRO A 499 -14.08 18.38 -24.41
C PRO A 499 -14.91 17.58 -25.41
N ARG A 500 -15.18 16.31 -25.09
CA ARG A 500 -15.99 15.42 -25.93
C ARG A 500 -17.21 14.96 -25.16
N PHE A 501 -18.31 14.78 -25.88
CA PHE A 501 -19.49 14.12 -25.35
C PHE A 501 -19.28 12.61 -25.46
N VAL A 502 -19.04 11.96 -24.32
CA VAL A 502 -18.61 10.57 -24.23
C VAL A 502 -19.68 9.76 -23.52
N ARG A 503 -19.90 8.51 -23.97
CA ARG A 503 -20.67 7.52 -23.22
C ARG A 503 -19.75 6.80 -22.26
N GLY A 504 -20.19 6.64 -21.02
CA GLY A 504 -19.49 5.95 -19.96
C GLY A 504 -20.43 5.21 -19.03
N ILE A 505 -19.86 4.70 -17.95
CA ILE A 505 -20.56 3.90 -16.93
C ILE A 505 -20.59 4.72 -15.64
N GLU A 506 -21.78 4.91 -15.08
CA GLU A 506 -21.91 5.36 -13.71
C GLU A 506 -22.15 4.13 -12.82
N LEU A 507 -21.26 3.92 -11.85
CA LEU A 507 -21.31 2.85 -10.87
C LEU A 507 -21.89 3.39 -9.58
N ILE A 508 -22.96 2.76 -9.10
CA ILE A 508 -23.64 3.11 -7.86
C ILE A 508 -23.35 2.01 -6.85
N LEU A 509 -22.55 2.32 -5.85
CA LEU A 509 -22.22 1.43 -4.74
C LEU A 509 -23.06 1.82 -3.52
N THR A 510 -23.92 0.92 -3.07
CA THR A 510 -24.70 1.10 -1.83
C THR A 510 -23.90 0.57 -0.65
N VAL A 511 -23.68 1.39 0.37
CA VAL A 511 -22.89 1.04 1.56
C VAL A 511 -23.67 1.21 2.86
N ASP A 512 -23.44 0.32 3.81
CA ASP A 512 -23.84 0.43 5.20
C ASP A 512 -22.72 1.14 5.98
N GLU A 513 -22.87 2.44 6.22
CA GLU A 513 -21.87 3.28 6.89
C GLU A 513 -21.54 2.78 8.30
N GLN A 514 -22.48 2.09 8.96
CA GLN A 514 -22.29 1.55 10.31
C GLN A 514 -21.25 0.44 10.37
N MET A 515 -20.91 -0.17 9.24
CA MET A 515 -19.86 -1.19 9.15
C MET A 515 -18.45 -0.59 9.00
N PHE A 516 -18.34 0.72 8.73
CA PHE A 516 -17.08 1.45 8.54
C PHE A 516 -16.64 2.21 9.81
N VAL A 517 -16.71 1.57 10.98
CA VAL A 517 -16.36 2.23 12.27
C VAL A 517 -14.86 2.44 12.42
N SER A 518 -14.07 1.40 12.12
CA SER A 518 -12.61 1.39 12.30
C SER A 518 -11.83 1.52 10.99
N ASN A 519 -12.53 1.76 9.88
CA ASN A 519 -11.95 1.92 8.55
C ASN A 519 -12.60 3.12 7.87
N SER A 520 -11.81 4.06 7.38
CA SER A 520 -12.32 5.25 6.70
C SER A 520 -13.08 4.86 5.42
N LEU A 521 -14.35 5.25 5.35
CA LEU A 521 -15.15 5.13 4.13
C LEU A 521 -14.59 6.04 3.03
N GLY A 522 -14.12 7.24 3.35
CA GLY A 522 -13.55 8.17 2.37
C GLY A 522 -12.32 7.61 1.65
N ILE A 523 -11.41 6.96 2.39
CA ILE A 523 -10.26 6.29 1.78
C ILE A 523 -10.70 5.07 0.96
N PHE A 524 -11.63 4.27 1.47
CA PHE A 524 -12.19 3.14 0.72
C PHE A 524 -12.75 3.60 -0.63
N ILE A 525 -13.55 4.65 -0.64
CA ILE A 525 -14.14 5.23 -1.86
C ILE A 525 -13.02 5.70 -2.80
N ALA A 526 -11.99 6.37 -2.30
CA ALA A 526 -10.87 6.82 -3.12
C ALA A 526 -10.09 5.67 -3.77
N VAL A 527 -9.87 4.56 -3.04
CA VAL A 527 -9.24 3.34 -3.58
C VAL A 527 -10.14 2.68 -4.62
N MET A 528 -11.43 2.55 -4.34
CA MET A 528 -12.41 1.97 -5.26
C MET A 528 -12.57 2.78 -6.55
N ASP A 529 -12.53 4.11 -6.47
CA ASP A 529 -12.58 5.00 -7.63
C ASP A 529 -11.41 4.73 -8.60
N ARG A 530 -10.21 4.45 -8.06
CA ARG A 530 -9.06 4.01 -8.88
C ARG A 530 -9.21 2.58 -9.37
N PHE A 531 -9.71 1.68 -8.53
CA PHE A 531 -9.91 0.28 -8.89
C PHE A 531 -10.90 0.13 -10.06
N PHE A 532 -12.00 0.88 -10.05
CA PHE A 532 -13.04 0.77 -11.07
C PHE A 532 -12.71 1.48 -12.39
N ALA A 533 -11.70 2.36 -12.44
CA ALA A 533 -11.31 3.07 -13.66
C ALA A 533 -10.96 2.13 -14.83
N ARG A 534 -10.48 0.92 -14.54
CA ARG A 534 -10.14 -0.11 -15.53
C ARG A 534 -11.34 -0.75 -16.25
N TYR A 535 -12.56 -0.54 -15.77
CA TYR A 535 -13.76 -1.10 -16.41
C TYR A 535 -14.27 -0.29 -17.61
N ALA A 536 -13.72 0.90 -17.85
CA ALA A 536 -13.97 1.65 -19.08
C ALA A 536 -12.81 1.56 -20.07
N PRO A 537 -13.10 1.53 -21.39
CA PRO A 537 -12.09 1.74 -22.41
C PRO A 537 -11.58 3.18 -22.41
N ALA A 538 -10.40 3.42 -23.01
CA ALA A 538 -9.72 4.72 -23.03
C ALA A 538 -10.53 5.88 -23.64
N ASN A 539 -11.50 5.59 -24.50
CA ASN A 539 -12.41 6.57 -25.09
C ASN A 539 -13.73 6.74 -24.32
N SER A 540 -13.82 6.19 -23.11
CA SER A 540 -15.00 6.16 -22.23
C SER A 540 -14.62 6.69 -20.85
N PHE A 541 -15.59 6.70 -19.93
CA PHE A 541 -15.36 7.04 -18.53
C PHE A 541 -16.09 6.07 -17.58
N VAL A 542 -15.57 5.98 -16.36
CA VAL A 542 -16.28 5.45 -15.19
C VAL A 542 -16.47 6.58 -14.19
N GLN A 543 -17.62 6.61 -13.52
CA GLN A 543 -17.86 7.47 -12.37
C GLN A 543 -18.42 6.64 -11.22
N LEU A 544 -17.71 6.61 -10.09
CA LEU A 544 -18.21 6.01 -8.86
C LEU A 544 -19.12 7.00 -8.11
N VAL A 545 -20.29 6.52 -7.69
CA VAL A 545 -21.26 7.20 -6.84
C VAL A 545 -21.57 6.28 -5.68
N VAL A 546 -21.41 6.77 -4.47
CA VAL A 546 -21.58 5.99 -3.25
C VAL A 546 -22.80 6.52 -2.51
N VAL A 547 -23.72 5.62 -2.16
CA VAL A 547 -25.00 5.96 -1.54
C VAL A 547 -25.21 5.18 -0.25
N ALA A 548 -25.83 5.83 0.74
CA ALA A 548 -26.15 5.19 2.01
C ALA A 548 -27.24 4.12 1.83
N LYS A 549 -27.12 3.00 2.55
CA LYS A 549 -28.06 1.87 2.53
C LYS A 549 -29.50 2.30 2.84
N ASP A 550 -29.67 3.00 3.96
CA ASP A 550 -30.99 3.29 4.56
C ASP A 550 -31.66 4.49 3.92
N THR A 551 -30.94 5.60 3.73
CA THR A 551 -31.49 6.86 3.21
C THR A 551 -31.43 6.96 1.70
N LYS A 552 -30.61 6.14 1.03
CA LYS A 552 -30.24 6.28 -0.40
C LYS A 552 -29.66 7.65 -0.77
N HIS A 553 -29.24 8.43 0.23
CA HIS A 553 -28.57 9.71 -0.01
C HIS A 553 -27.19 9.50 -0.62
N GLU A 554 -26.76 10.43 -1.48
CA GLU A 554 -25.42 10.43 -2.06
C GLU A 554 -24.40 10.84 -1.01
N ILE A 555 -23.57 9.90 -0.57
CA ILE A 555 -22.46 10.15 0.36
C ILE A 555 -21.34 10.88 -0.39
N GLN A 556 -20.98 10.35 -1.56
CA GLN A 556 -19.93 10.93 -2.39
C GLN A 556 -20.13 10.56 -3.85
N ARG A 557 -19.88 11.53 -4.73
CA ARG A 557 -19.72 11.32 -6.16
C ARG A 557 -18.30 11.65 -6.56
N CYS A 558 -17.58 10.63 -7.02
CA CYS A 558 -16.21 10.74 -7.45
C CYS A 558 -16.11 11.52 -8.77
N PRO A 559 -14.93 12.10 -9.07
CA PRO A 559 -14.69 12.72 -10.37
C PRO A 559 -14.79 11.69 -11.50
N LEU A 560 -15.06 12.16 -12.72
CA LEU A 560 -15.06 11.31 -13.90
C LEU A 560 -13.65 10.75 -14.14
N ARG A 561 -13.50 9.43 -14.17
CA ARG A 561 -12.26 8.75 -14.50
C ARG A 561 -12.28 8.31 -15.95
N GLN A 562 -11.29 8.75 -16.72
CA GLN A 562 -11.07 8.22 -18.07
C GLN A 562 -10.72 6.73 -17.94
N GLY A 563 -11.29 5.92 -18.82
CA GLY A 563 -10.96 4.51 -18.87
C GLY A 563 -9.48 4.28 -19.16
N THR A 564 -8.93 3.17 -18.66
CA THR A 564 -7.51 2.83 -18.84
C THR A 564 -7.30 1.65 -19.79
N THR A 565 -8.37 0.98 -20.20
CA THR A 565 -8.29 -0.21 -21.06
C THR A 565 -8.13 0.21 -22.53
N ALA A 566 -7.12 -0.33 -23.21
CA ALA A 566 -6.95 -0.12 -24.64
C ALA A 566 -8.16 -0.69 -25.41
N LEU A 567 -8.62 0.03 -26.43
CA LEU A 567 -9.58 -0.52 -27.38
C LEU A 567 -8.83 -1.56 -28.22
N LEU A 568 -9.22 -2.82 -28.09
CA LEU A 568 -8.80 -3.86 -29.03
C LEU A 568 -9.55 -3.70 -30.36
#